data_AF-A0A2M7TJZ2-F1
#
_entry.id   AF-A0A2M7TJZ2-F1
#
_cell.length_a   1.000
_cell.length_b   1.000
_cell.length_c   1.000
_cell.angle_alpha   90.00
_cell.angle_beta   90.00
_cell.angle_gamma   90.00
#
_symmetry.space_group_name_H-M   'P 1'
#
loop_
_entity.id
_entity.type
_entity.pdbx_description
1 polymer ?
#
loop_
_entity_poly.entity_id
_entity_poly.type
_entity_poly.pdbx_seq_one_letter_code
_entity_poly.pdbx_strand_id
1 'polypeptide(L)'
;MIIAEKIIEKIYSEKDNHTNVSIFLGSVVAYLSYILTSNIYISSLTLIGTFSITKVFSKAIVDYLVKKNAKEQKDISYSDIEKTVINTFVSHGTCFIKLSAVRNGIFGKDSEGLDSLVSRGVIQFDDRSLGEGPSGFYLNEDEYKFFLSSK
;
A
#
# COMPACT_ATOMS: atom_id res chain seq x y z
N MET A 1 -26.07 -26.05 -6.78
CA MET A 1 -25.23 -25.37 -7.79
C MET A 1 -25.15 -23.86 -7.56
N ILE A 2 -26.29 -23.17 -7.43
CA ILE A 2 -26.39 -21.70 -7.28
C ILE A 2 -25.61 -21.10 -6.08
N ILE A 3 -25.46 -21.85 -4.98
CA ILE A 3 -24.75 -21.37 -3.79
C ILE A 3 -23.23 -21.34 -4.00
N ALA A 4 -22.69 -22.33 -4.72
CA ALA A 4 -21.25 -22.41 -4.99
C ALA A 4 -20.80 -21.30 -5.95
N GLU A 5 -21.61 -21.01 -6.98
CA GLU A 5 -21.33 -19.93 -7.94
C GLU A 5 -21.36 -18.56 -7.26
N LYS A 6 -22.35 -18.28 -6.40
CA LYS A 6 -22.40 -17.03 -5.63
C LYS A 6 -21.22 -16.87 -4.66
N ILE A 7 -20.73 -17.96 -4.09
CA ILE A 7 -19.54 -17.94 -3.23
C ILE A 7 -18.30 -17.60 -4.08
N ILE A 8 -18.13 -18.25 -5.23
CA ILE A 8 -17.01 -18.00 -6.15
C ILE A 8 -17.03 -16.56 -6.69
N GLU A 9 -18.20 -16.06 -7.10
CA GLU A 9 -18.34 -14.70 -7.63
C GLU A 9 -18.01 -13.64 -6.58
N LYS A 10 -18.45 -13.84 -5.33
CA LYS A 10 -18.11 -12.96 -4.21
C LYS A 10 -16.61 -12.96 -3.89
N ILE A 11 -15.98 -14.13 -3.94
CA ILE A 11 -14.53 -14.33 -3.76
C ILE A 11 -13.73 -13.55 -4.81
N TYR A 12 -14.12 -13.67 -6.08
CA TYR A 12 -13.42 -12.99 -7.18
C TYR A 12 -13.65 -11.48 -7.20
N SER A 13 -14.77 -11.00 -6.64
CA SER A 13 -15.05 -9.56 -6.54
C SER A 13 -14.30 -8.87 -5.39
N GLU A 14 -13.91 -9.61 -4.35
CA GLU A 14 -13.09 -9.07 -3.27
C GLU A 14 -11.64 -8.95 -3.77
N LYS A 15 -11.21 -7.71 -4.02
CA LYS A 15 -9.81 -7.31 -4.33
C LYS A 15 -8.86 -7.50 -3.13
N ASP A 16 -9.20 -8.43 -2.23
CA ASP A 16 -8.59 -8.65 -0.94
C ASP A 16 -7.64 -9.85 -1.07
N ASN A 17 -6.36 -9.58 -1.31
CA ASN A 17 -5.34 -10.61 -1.54
C ASN A 17 -5.33 -11.69 -0.45
N HIS A 18 -5.72 -11.33 0.78
CA HIS A 18 -5.86 -12.25 1.91
C HIS A 18 -6.93 -13.32 1.66
N THR A 19 -8.09 -12.93 1.11
CA THR A 19 -9.19 -13.83 0.80
C THR A 19 -8.77 -14.83 -0.29
N ASN A 20 -8.13 -14.34 -1.36
CA ASN A 20 -7.65 -15.19 -2.46
C ASN A 20 -6.61 -16.22 -2.01
N VAL A 21 -5.62 -15.82 -1.22
CA VAL A 21 -4.60 -16.73 -0.66
C VAL A 21 -5.24 -17.77 0.27
N SER A 22 -6.20 -17.35 1.10
CA SER A 22 -6.87 -18.24 2.04
C SER A 22 -7.71 -19.31 1.34
N ILE A 23 -8.33 -18.96 0.21
CA ILE A 23 -9.16 -19.89 -0.57
C ILE A 23 -8.29 -20.86 -1.32
N PHE A 24 -7.21 -20.39 -1.94
CA PHE A 24 -6.26 -21.27 -2.61
C PHE A 24 -5.72 -22.34 -1.65
N LEU A 25 -5.21 -21.93 -0.49
CA LEU A 25 -4.71 -22.85 0.53
C LEU A 25 -5.81 -23.77 1.08
N GLY A 26 -6.99 -23.22 1.38
CA GLY A 26 -8.14 -24.00 1.84
C GLY A 26 -8.56 -25.08 0.83
N SER A 27 -8.59 -24.74 -0.46
CA SER A 27 -8.91 -25.67 -1.55
C SER A 27 -7.87 -26.77 -1.71
N VAL A 28 -6.58 -26.47 -1.60
CA VAL A 28 -5.50 -27.49 -1.65
C VAL A 28 -5.63 -28.47 -0.49
N VAL A 29 -5.84 -27.98 0.73
CA VAL A 29 -5.98 -28.84 1.92
C VAL A 29 -7.25 -29.69 1.85
N ALA A 30 -8.37 -29.10 1.39
CA ALA A 30 -9.61 -29.85 1.19
C ALA A 30 -9.47 -30.94 0.13
N TYR A 31 -8.77 -30.65 -0.98
CA TYR A 31 -8.49 -31.63 -2.03
C TYR A 31 -7.63 -32.79 -1.52
N LEU A 32 -6.57 -32.51 -0.76
CA LEU A 32 -5.74 -33.54 -0.12
C LEU A 32 -6.53 -34.39 0.88
N SER A 33 -7.39 -33.75 1.68
CA SER A 33 -8.29 -34.43 2.61
C SER A 33 -9.24 -35.36 1.86
N TYR A 34 -9.76 -34.94 0.71
CA TYR A 34 -10.58 -35.79 -0.17
C TYR A 34 -9.82 -36.99 -0.70
N ILE A 35 -8.58 -36.82 -1.18
CA ILE A 35 -7.75 -37.96 -1.66
C ILE A 35 -7.53 -38.97 -0.54
N LEU A 36 -7.24 -38.50 0.68
CA LEU A 36 -6.93 -39.36 1.82
C LEU A 36 -8.14 -40.10 2.38
N THR A 37 -9.28 -39.42 2.51
CA THR A 37 -10.47 -39.99 3.15
C THR A 37 -11.51 -40.50 2.17
N SER A 38 -11.38 -40.18 0.88
CA SER A 38 -12.39 -40.43 -0.16
C SER A 38 -13.80 -39.96 0.21
N ASN A 39 -13.90 -38.97 1.12
CA ASN A 39 -15.17 -38.52 1.70
C ASN A 39 -15.36 -37.02 1.48
N ILE A 40 -16.39 -36.68 0.71
CA ILE A 40 -16.69 -35.30 0.34
C ILE A 40 -17.18 -34.45 1.53
N TYR A 41 -17.80 -35.06 2.53
CA TYR A 41 -18.25 -34.36 3.73
C TYR A 41 -17.06 -33.94 4.59
N ILE A 42 -16.08 -34.83 4.76
CA ILE A 42 -14.85 -34.53 5.51
C ILE A 42 -14.04 -33.45 4.77
N SER A 43 -13.91 -33.56 3.45
CA SER A 43 -13.25 -32.55 2.61
C SER A 43 -13.91 -31.17 2.73
N SER A 44 -15.24 -31.11 2.69
CA SER A 44 -16.00 -29.85 2.83
C SER A 44 -15.84 -29.23 4.21
N LEU A 45 -15.87 -30.04 5.27
CA LEU A 45 -15.63 -29.57 6.64
C LEU A 45 -14.20 -29.03 6.80
N THR A 46 -13.25 -29.72 6.17
CA THR A 46 -11.84 -29.32 6.14
C THR A 46 -11.70 -27.97 5.43
N LEU A 47 -12.35 -27.75 4.29
CA LEU A 47 -12.32 -26.46 3.57
C LEU A 47 -12.78 -25.30 4.47
N ILE A 48 -13.92 -25.45 5.16
CA ILE A 48 -14.50 -24.40 6.02
C ILE A 48 -13.58 -24.09 7.21
N GLY A 49 -13.06 -25.14 7.87
CA GLY A 49 -12.16 -24.99 9.00
C GLY A 49 -10.83 -24.37 8.58
N THR A 50 -10.25 -24.84 7.48
CA THR A 50 -8.96 -24.35 6.98
C THR A 50 -9.09 -22.91 6.51
N PHE A 51 -10.14 -22.54 5.76
CA PHE A 51 -10.35 -21.16 5.31
C PHE A 51 -10.36 -20.16 6.48
N SER A 52 -11.03 -20.50 7.58
CA SER A 52 -11.10 -19.65 8.78
C SER A 52 -9.74 -19.45 9.43
N ILE A 53 -8.96 -20.53 9.54
CA ILE A 53 -7.60 -20.51 10.09
C ILE A 53 -6.68 -19.72 9.15
N THR A 54 -6.67 -20.05 7.86
CA THR A 54 -5.81 -19.42 6.87
C THR A 54 -6.10 -17.94 6.73
N LYS A 55 -7.35 -17.47 6.87
CA LYS A 55 -7.66 -16.03 6.84
C LYS A 55 -6.96 -15.26 7.97
N VAL A 56 -6.91 -15.83 9.19
CA VAL A 56 -6.22 -15.21 10.33
C VAL A 56 -4.71 -15.20 10.11
N PHE A 57 -4.14 -16.32 9.65
CA PHE A 57 -2.71 -16.42 9.37
C PHE A 57 -2.28 -15.58 8.15
N SER A 58 -3.06 -15.52 7.08
CA SER A 58 -2.81 -14.68 5.91
C SER A 58 -2.86 -13.21 6.27
N LYS A 59 -3.76 -12.79 7.16
CA LYS A 59 -3.73 -11.42 7.69
C LYS A 59 -2.43 -11.17 8.46
N ALA A 60 -2.07 -12.04 9.40
CA ALA A 60 -0.85 -11.89 10.19
C ALA A 60 0.44 -11.92 9.34
N ILE A 61 0.54 -12.82 8.37
CA ILE A 61 1.68 -12.96 7.46
C ILE A 61 1.78 -11.76 6.52
N VAL A 62 0.68 -11.33 5.93
CA VAL A 62 0.70 -10.16 5.05
C VAL A 62 0.95 -8.90 5.86
N ASP A 63 0.34 -8.72 7.02
CA ASP A 63 0.65 -7.59 7.92
C ASP A 63 2.13 -7.62 8.34
N TYR A 64 2.70 -8.81 8.59
CA TYR A 64 4.11 -8.98 8.91
C TYR A 64 5.01 -8.67 7.71
N LEU A 65 4.69 -9.16 6.51
CA LEU A 65 5.43 -8.88 5.28
C LEU A 65 5.34 -7.42 4.88
N VAL A 66 4.15 -6.81 4.96
CA VAL A 66 3.94 -5.38 4.72
C VAL A 66 4.72 -4.57 5.75
N LYS A 67 4.67 -4.90 7.05
CA LYS A 67 5.47 -4.22 8.07
C LYS A 67 6.97 -4.44 7.93
N LYS A 68 7.40 -5.62 7.47
CA LYS A 68 8.82 -5.95 7.26
C LYS A 68 9.35 -5.22 6.02
N ASN A 69 8.61 -5.24 4.91
CA ASN A 69 8.94 -4.48 3.71
C ASN A 69 8.86 -2.98 3.98
N ALA A 70 7.87 -2.49 4.72
CA ALA A 70 7.80 -1.09 5.15
C ALA A 70 8.94 -0.71 6.11
N LYS A 71 9.49 -1.66 6.89
CA LYS A 71 10.69 -1.45 7.72
C LYS A 71 11.97 -1.44 6.89
N GLU A 72 12.10 -2.33 5.90
CA GLU A 72 13.23 -2.33 4.96
C GLU A 72 13.19 -1.09 4.04
N GLN A 73 12.01 -0.49 3.85
CA GLN A 73 11.82 0.76 3.12
C GLN A 73 11.98 2.02 4.00
N LYS A 74 12.15 1.87 5.33
CA LYS A 74 12.21 2.99 6.30
C LYS A 74 13.60 3.34 6.82
N ASP A 75 14.66 2.93 6.13
CA ASP A 75 15.99 3.51 6.30
C ASP A 75 16.31 4.47 5.14
N ILE A 76 15.29 5.20 4.68
CA ILE A 76 15.50 6.37 3.84
C ILE A 76 16.13 7.45 4.73
N SER A 77 17.46 7.43 4.81
CA SER A 77 18.21 8.55 5.32
C SER A 77 18.06 9.71 4.35
N TYR A 78 17.32 10.73 4.77
CA TYR A 78 17.19 11.98 4.04
C TYR A 78 18.39 12.89 4.35
N SER A 79 18.96 13.50 3.32
CA SER A 79 19.95 14.56 3.51
C SER A 79 19.30 15.77 4.19
N ASP A 80 20.11 16.65 4.78
CA ASP A 80 19.58 17.83 5.47
C ASP A 80 18.85 18.80 4.51
N ILE A 81 19.25 18.82 3.24
CA ILE A 81 18.60 19.61 2.18
C ILE A 81 17.22 19.00 1.83
N GLU A 82 17.13 17.67 1.72
CA GLU A 82 15.85 16.97 1.50
C GLU A 82 14.89 17.15 2.68
N LYS A 83 15.39 17.05 3.92
CA LYS A 83 14.58 17.32 5.12
C LYS A 83 14.06 18.75 5.14
N THR A 84 14.84 19.71 4.66
CA THR A 84 14.42 21.11 4.56
C THR A 84 13.26 21.27 3.59
N VAL A 85 13.32 20.62 2.43
CA VAL A 85 12.22 20.59 1.45
C VAL A 85 10.97 19.97 2.06
N ILE A 86 11.08 18.79 2.71
CA ILE A 86 9.94 18.13 3.36
C ILE A 86 9.35 18.99 4.48
N ASN A 87 10.19 19.61 5.30
CA ASN A 87 9.76 20.52 6.36
C ASN A 87 9.02 21.74 5.81
N THR A 88 9.35 22.21 4.61
CA THR A 88 8.61 23.27 3.93
C THR A 88 7.18 22.81 3.61
N PHE A 89 6.96 21.58 3.11
CA PHE A 89 5.60 21.02 2.93
C PHE A 89 4.83 20.96 4.25
N VAL A 90 5.45 20.39 5.29
CA VAL A 90 4.84 20.26 6.63
C VAL A 90 4.49 21.62 7.23
N SER A 91 5.37 22.61 7.09
CA SER A 91 5.15 23.95 7.65
C SER A 91 4.10 24.74 6.88
N HIS A 92 3.89 24.44 5.60
CA HIS A 92 2.76 24.96 4.80
C HIS A 92 1.44 24.23 5.10
N GLY A 93 1.47 23.14 5.87
CA GLY A 93 0.28 22.38 6.24
C GLY A 93 -0.38 21.63 5.07
N THR A 94 0.37 21.36 4.00
CA THR A 94 -0.15 20.75 2.78
C THR A 94 0.85 19.76 2.19
N CYS A 95 0.36 18.67 1.63
CA CYS A 95 1.15 17.75 0.81
C CYS A 95 1.37 18.28 -0.62
N PHE A 96 0.74 19.39 -1.00
CA PHE A 96 0.82 19.95 -2.35
C PHE A 96 1.36 21.39 -2.34
N ILE A 97 2.40 21.64 -3.14
CA ILE A 97 2.97 22.96 -3.38
C ILE A 97 2.87 23.29 -4.88
N LYS A 98 2.25 24.43 -5.20
CA LYS A 98 2.06 24.90 -6.58
C LYS A 98 3.39 25.21 -7.25
N LEU A 99 3.50 24.94 -8.54
CA LEU A 99 4.68 25.26 -9.35
C LEU A 99 5.02 26.76 -9.32
N SER A 100 4.02 27.64 -9.24
CA SER A 100 4.23 29.08 -9.09
C SER A 100 4.93 29.44 -7.77
N ALA A 101 4.60 28.76 -6.67
CA ALA A 101 5.28 28.96 -5.40
C ALA A 101 6.74 28.50 -5.46
N VAL A 102 7.01 27.40 -6.17
CA VAL A 102 8.38 26.93 -6.44
C VAL A 102 9.19 27.95 -7.24
N ARG A 103 8.62 28.48 -8.34
CA ARG A 103 9.25 29.52 -9.15
C ARG A 103 9.49 30.82 -8.37
N ASN A 104 8.65 31.12 -7.38
CA ASN A 104 8.82 32.26 -6.48
C ASN A 104 9.85 32.01 -5.36
N GLY A 105 10.53 30.86 -5.38
CA GLY A 105 11.64 30.58 -4.48
C GLY A 105 11.24 30.03 -3.12
N ILE A 106 10.08 29.37 -2.98
CA ILE A 106 9.66 28.73 -1.71
C ILE A 106 10.70 27.75 -1.14
N PHE A 107 11.50 27.12 -2.02
CA PHE A 107 12.61 26.22 -1.65
C PHE A 107 13.98 26.91 -1.75
N GLY A 108 14.05 28.17 -2.19
CA GLY A 108 15.30 28.93 -2.26
C GLY A 108 16.47 28.20 -2.94
N LYS A 109 17.57 28.03 -2.18
CA LYS A 109 18.78 27.30 -2.61
C LYS A 109 18.65 25.78 -2.49
N ASP A 110 17.58 25.29 -1.85
CA ASP A 110 17.35 23.88 -1.57
C ASP A 110 16.58 23.18 -2.71
N SER A 111 16.55 23.78 -3.91
CA SER A 111 15.95 23.18 -5.10
C SER A 111 16.59 21.84 -5.47
N GLU A 112 17.88 21.66 -5.15
CA GLU A 112 18.58 20.39 -5.30
C GLU A 112 17.94 19.26 -4.46
N GLY A 113 17.42 19.59 -3.27
CA GLY A 113 16.69 18.65 -2.44
C GLY A 113 15.34 18.26 -3.05
N LEU A 114 14.68 19.19 -3.74
CA LEU A 114 13.42 18.90 -4.45
C LEU A 114 13.67 17.92 -5.60
N ASP A 115 14.69 18.17 -6.42
CA ASP A 115 15.06 17.30 -7.53
C ASP A 115 15.45 15.89 -7.05
N SER A 116 16.20 15.81 -5.94
CA SER A 116 16.54 14.53 -5.29
C SER A 116 15.29 13.78 -4.87
N LEU A 117 14.35 14.41 -4.18
CA LEU A 117 13.11 13.78 -3.72
C LEU A 117 12.20 13.36 -4.88
N VAL A 118 12.18 14.12 -5.98
CA VAL A 118 11.46 13.76 -7.20
C VAL A 118 12.09 12.53 -7.85
N SER A 119 13.42 12.48 -7.98
CA SER A 119 14.13 11.34 -8.56
C SER A 119 13.90 10.03 -7.80
N ARG A 120 13.67 10.13 -6.48
CA ARG A 120 13.39 9.00 -5.58
C ARG A 120 11.91 8.62 -5.53
N GLY A 121 11.04 9.36 -6.22
CA GLY A 121 9.60 9.13 -6.23
C GLY A 121 8.90 9.49 -4.92
N VAL A 122 9.57 10.22 -4.02
CA VAL A 122 9.00 10.71 -2.75
C VAL A 122 8.08 11.90 -3.01
N ILE A 123 8.46 12.75 -3.97
CA ILE A 123 7.65 13.85 -4.49
C ILE A 123 7.30 13.54 -5.95
N GLN A 124 6.05 13.76 -6.33
CA GLN A 124 5.59 13.63 -7.70
C GLN A 124 5.26 15.00 -8.28
N PHE A 125 5.63 15.22 -9.54
CA PHE A 125 5.20 16.39 -10.29
C PHE A 125 3.88 16.08 -11.00
N ASP A 126 2.86 16.88 -10.70
CA ASP A 126 1.56 16.82 -11.35
C ASP A 126 1.47 17.97 -12.36
N ASP A 127 1.57 17.65 -13.66
CA ASP A 127 1.37 18.61 -14.72
C ASP A 127 -0.08 18.66 -15.17
N ARG A 128 -0.81 19.66 -14.66
CA ARG A 128 -2.20 19.93 -15.04
C ARG A 128 -2.34 21.00 -16.11
N SER A 129 -1.29 21.20 -16.93
CA SER A 129 -1.30 22.13 -18.07
C SER A 129 -2.47 21.95 -19.04
N LEU A 130 -3.11 20.77 -19.05
CA LEU A 130 -4.26 20.41 -19.89
C LEU A 130 -5.56 20.11 -19.12
N GLY A 131 -5.63 20.36 -17.81
CA GLY A 131 -6.80 20.04 -16.96
C GLY A 131 -7.27 21.19 -16.06
N GLU A 132 -8.35 20.96 -15.28
CA GLU A 132 -8.83 21.92 -14.27
C GLU A 132 -7.99 21.82 -12.98
N GLY A 133 -6.87 22.55 -12.92
CA GLY A 133 -6.11 22.71 -11.68
C GLY A 133 -4.71 23.29 -11.83
N PRO A 134 -4.08 23.74 -10.74
CA PRO A 134 -2.71 24.24 -10.78
C PRO A 134 -1.71 23.07 -10.89
N SER A 135 -0.72 23.16 -11.79
CA SER A 135 0.43 22.25 -11.79
C SER A 135 1.29 22.47 -10.53
N GLY A 136 1.93 21.41 -10.02
CA GLY A 136 2.72 21.49 -8.80
C GLY A 136 3.37 20.19 -8.39
N PHE A 137 3.91 20.19 -7.17
CA PHE A 137 4.61 19.07 -6.56
C PHE A 137 3.78 18.50 -5.41
N TYR A 138 3.67 17.18 -5.36
CA TYR A 138 2.92 16.43 -4.38
C TYR A 138 3.86 15.54 -3.57
N LEU A 139 3.97 15.78 -2.27
CA LEU A 139 4.66 14.90 -1.33
C LEU A 139 3.75 13.73 -0.97
N ASN A 140 4.30 12.51 -1.02
CA ASN A 140 3.56 11.32 -0.61
C ASN A 140 2.96 11.49 0.80
N GLU A 141 1.67 11.17 0.96
CA GLU A 141 0.96 11.34 2.23
C GLU A 141 1.59 10.56 3.38
N ASP A 142 2.14 9.38 3.09
CA ASP A 142 2.76 8.54 4.12
C ASP A 142 4.01 9.20 4.70
N GLU A 143 4.81 9.85 3.85
CA GLU A 143 5.97 10.63 4.25
C GLU A 143 5.55 11.91 4.97
N TYR A 144 4.54 12.63 4.45
CA TYR A 144 3.99 13.81 5.11
C TYR A 144 3.52 13.49 6.54
N LYS A 145 2.76 12.41 6.73
CA LYS A 145 2.27 11.96 8.05
C LYS A 145 3.42 11.56 8.97
N PHE A 146 4.43 10.87 8.43
CA PHE A 146 5.61 10.47 9.19
C PHE A 146 6.36 11.68 9.76
N PHE A 147 6.65 12.69 8.93
CA PHE A 147 7.34 13.90 9.36
C PHE A 147 6.47 14.80 10.25
N LEU A 148 5.15 14.84 10.03
CA LEU A 148 4.22 15.55 10.90
C LEU A 148 4.20 14.96 12.32
N SER A 149 4.29 13.63 12.45
CA SER A 149 4.32 12.94 13.75
C SER A 149 5.66 12.98 14.48
N SER A 150 6.72 13.42 13.79
CA SER A 150 8.09 13.46 14.32
C SER A 150 8.55 14.86 14.76
N LYS A 151 7.67 15.87 14.64
CA LYS A 151 7.84 17.22 15.22
C LYS A 151 7.21 17.28 16.60
#